data_AF-A0A1J3D830-F1
#
_entry.id   AF-A0A1J3D830-F1
#
_cell.length_a   1.000
_cell.length_b   1.000
_cell.length_c   1.000
_cell.angle_alpha   90.00
_cell.angle_beta   90.00
_cell.angle_gamma   90.00
#
_symmetry.space_group_name_H-M   'P 1'
#
loop_
_entity.id
_entity.type
_entity.pdbx_description
1 polymer ?
#
loop_
_entity_poly.entity_id
_entity_poly.type
_entity_poly.pdbx_seq_one_letter_code
_entity_poly.pdbx_strand_id
1 'polypeptide(L)'
;PIAIYGLGGGTSARLILELWPSMQLDGWEIDEILIEKARDYLGLSELEEPTSKGGRLCVHVDDALLPSQDDSKRYAGEINY
;
A
#
# COMPACT_ATOMS: atom_id res chain seq x y z
N PRO A 1 -6.56 -6.56 7.09
CA PRO A 1 -5.63 -5.66 6.36
C PRO A 1 -4.66 -6.51 5.56
N ILE A 2 -4.21 -6.06 4.38
CA ILE A 2 -3.21 -6.77 3.54
C ILE A 2 -1.95 -5.91 3.45
N ALA A 3 -0.78 -6.55 3.55
CA ALA A 3 0.51 -5.91 3.32
C ALA A 3 1.03 -6.19 1.90
N ILE A 4 1.60 -5.18 1.26
CA ILE A 4 2.28 -5.27 -0.03
C ILE A 4 3.72 -4.81 0.16
N TYR A 5 4.70 -5.70 -0.04
CA TYR A 5 6.13 -5.35 0.01
C TYR A 5 6.65 -5.22 -1.42
N GLY A 6 7.26 -4.07 -1.73
CA GLY A 6 7.53 -3.68 -3.11
C GLY A 6 6.27 -3.15 -3.79
N LEU A 7 5.68 -2.10 -3.20
CA LEU A 7 4.47 -1.45 -3.71
C LEU A 7 4.66 -0.94 -5.16
N GLY A 8 5.88 -0.50 -5.50
CA GLY A 8 6.18 0.09 -6.79
C GLY A 8 5.23 1.24 -7.12
N GLY A 9 4.67 1.20 -8.33
CA GLY A 9 3.68 2.19 -8.78
C GLY A 9 2.25 2.01 -8.24
N GLY A 10 1.99 1.00 -7.40
CA GLY A 10 0.68 0.80 -6.77
C GLY A 10 -0.34 -0.03 -7.58
N THR A 11 0.07 -0.71 -8.66
CA THR A 11 -0.85 -1.50 -9.50
C THR A 11 -1.58 -2.59 -8.73
N SER A 12 -0.87 -3.35 -7.88
CA SER A 12 -1.49 -4.39 -7.04
C SER A 12 -2.48 -3.79 -6.05
N ALA A 13 -2.15 -2.66 -5.43
CA ALA A 13 -3.05 -1.98 -4.49
C ALA A 13 -4.33 -1.51 -5.19
N ARG A 14 -4.21 -0.96 -6.41
CA ARG A 14 -5.35 -0.53 -7.21
C ARG A 14 -6.31 -1.68 -7.52
N LEU A 15 -5.79 -2.79 -8.06
CA LEU A 15 -6.60 -3.97 -8.36
C LEU A 15 -7.32 -4.50 -7.11
N ILE A 16 -6.63 -4.53 -5.97
CA ILE A 16 -7.22 -4.98 -4.72
C ILE A 16 -8.34 -4.05 -4.26
N LEU A 17 -8.18 -2.73 -4.33
CA LEU A 17 -9.23 -1.77 -3.95
C LEU A 17 -10.39 -1.73 -4.95
N GLU A 18 -10.15 -1.98 -6.23
CA GLU A 18 -11.21 -2.11 -7.23
C GLU A 18 -12.07 -3.37 -6.97
N LEU A 19 -11.45 -4.49 -6.61
CA LEU A 19 -12.13 -5.76 -6.31
C LEU A 19 -12.76 -5.80 -4.91
N TRP A 20 -12.06 -5.25 -3.91
CA TRP A 20 -12.46 -5.21 -2.50
C TRP A 20 -12.36 -3.78 -1.96
N PRO A 21 -13.34 -2.90 -2.28
CA PRO A 21 -13.26 -1.48 -1.96
C PRO A 21 -13.27 -1.17 -0.46
N SER A 22 -13.65 -2.11 0.41
CA SER A 22 -13.57 -1.94 1.87
C SER A 22 -12.21 -2.33 2.46
N MET A 23 -11.28 -2.83 1.65
CA MET A 23 -10.01 -3.37 2.12
C MET A 23 -9.07 -2.28 2.65
N GLN A 24 -8.43 -2.54 3.79
CA GLN A 24 -7.32 -1.73 4.30
C GLN A 24 -6.01 -2.32 3.82
N LEU A 25 -5.22 -1.52 3.12
CA LEU A 25 -3.91 -1.91 2.59
C LEU A 25 -2.81 -1.12 3.27
N ASP A 26 -1.72 -1.79 3.61
CA ASP A 26 -0.44 -1.15 3.93
C ASP A 26 0.56 -1.55 2.83
N GLY A 27 1.20 -0.58 2.18
CA GLY A 27 2.17 -0.82 1.11
C GLY A 27 3.52 -0.23 1.44
N TRP A 28 4.58 -1.02 1.31
CA TRP A 28 5.97 -0.60 1.52
C TRP A 28 6.72 -0.45 0.20
N GLU A 29 7.45 0.64 0.05
CA GLU A 29 8.42 0.86 -1.00
C GLU A 29 9.66 1.51 -0.41
N ILE A 30 10.85 1.05 -0.79
CA ILE A 30 12.11 1.60 -0.26
C ILE A 30 12.55 2.85 -1.02
N ASP A 31 12.11 3.00 -2.27
CA ASP A 31 12.47 4.13 -3.14
C ASP A 31 11.47 5.31 -3.00
N GLU A 32 11.87 6.34 -2.26
CA GLU A 32 11.09 7.58 -2.07
C GLU A 32 10.79 8.30 -3.39
N ILE A 33 11.74 8.35 -4.32
CA ILE A 33 11.58 9.04 -5.60
C ILE A 33 10.51 8.32 -6.42
N LEU A 34 10.50 6.98 -6.40
CA LEU A 34 9.47 6.21 -7.07
C LEU A 34 8.07 6.52 -6.52
N ILE A 35 7.93 6.63 -5.19
CA ILE A 35 6.65 6.96 -4.54
C ILE A 35 6.19 8.37 -4.90
N GLU A 36 7.08 9.36 -4.91
CA GLU A 36 6.75 10.71 -5.38
C GLU A 36 6.22 10.68 -6.82
N LYS A 37 6.93 10.00 -7.73
CA LYS A 37 6.48 9.87 -9.13
C LYS A 37 5.19 9.08 -9.26
N ALA A 38 4.97 8.07 -8.42
CA ALA A 38 3.73 7.30 -8.45
C ALA A 38 2.53 8.15 -7.99
N ARG A 39 2.70 9.02 -7.00
CA ARG A 39 1.67 9.98 -6.56
C ARG A 39 1.35 11.01 -7.62
N ASP A 40 2.38 11.53 -8.29
CA ASP A 40 2.25 12.57 -9.31
C ASP A 40 1.68 12.05 -10.64
N TYR A 41 2.07 10.83 -11.05
CA TYR A 41 1.88 10.36 -12.43
C TYR A 41 1.16 9.01 -12.57
N LEU A 42 1.12 8.18 -11.53
CA LEU A 42 0.54 6.83 -11.60
C LEU A 42 -0.78 6.68 -10.81
N GLY A 43 -1.29 7.78 -10.25
CA GLY A 43 -2.55 7.79 -9.51
C GLY A 43 -2.45 7.14 -8.12
N LEU A 44 -1.24 7.02 -7.55
CA LEU A 44 -1.06 6.45 -6.21
C LEU A 44 -1.76 7.29 -5.13
N SER A 45 -1.76 8.61 -5.30
CA SER A 45 -2.43 9.57 -4.41
C SER A 45 -3.94 9.32 -4.31
N GLU A 46 -4.58 8.87 -5.39
CA GLU A 46 -6.00 8.50 -5.39
C GLU A 46 -6.28 7.28 -4.51
N LEU A 47 -5.33 6.35 -4.39
CA LEU A 47 -5.50 5.12 -3.60
C LEU A 47 -5.30 5.37 -2.10
N GLU A 48 -4.62 6.45 -1.72
CA GLU A 48 -4.42 6.86 -0.33
C GLU A 48 -5.69 7.48 0.28
N GLU A 49 -6.60 7.97 -0.57
CA GLU A 49 -7.92 8.46 -0.21
C GLU A 49 -8.90 7.30 0.06
N PRO A 50 -9.84 7.45 1.02
CA PRO A 50 -10.84 6.43 1.28
C PRO A 50 -11.78 6.22 0.09
N THR A 51 -12.00 4.97 -0.30
CA THR A 51 -13.09 4.63 -1.23
C THR A 51 -14.47 4.89 -0.59
N SER A 52 -15.53 4.79 -1.40
CA SER A 52 -16.92 4.83 -0.92
C SER A 52 -17.27 3.75 0.14
N LYS A 53 -16.44 2.71 0.30
CA LYS A 53 -16.61 1.65 1.30
C LYS A 53 -15.57 1.71 2.42
N GLY A 54 -14.77 2.78 2.47
CA GLY A 54 -13.81 3.07 3.52
C GLY A 54 -12.46 2.35 3.39
N GLY A 55 -12.25 1.53 2.35
CA GLY A 55 -10.93 0.97 2.05
C GLY A 55 -9.96 2.04 1.56
N ARG A 56 -8.67 1.83 1.78
CA ARG A 56 -7.60 2.76 1.37
C ARG A 56 -6.24 2.08 1.42
N LEU A 57 -5.26 2.71 0.78
CA LEU A 57 -3.84 2.40 0.90
C LEU A 57 -3.14 3.34 1.89
N CYS A 58 -2.35 2.78 2.79
CA CYS A 58 -1.34 3.49 3.57
C CYS A 58 0.03 3.18 2.99
N VAL A 59 0.74 4.21 2.53
CA VAL A 59 2.10 4.05 1.95
C VAL A 59 3.14 4.26 3.04
N HIS A 60 4.09 3.34 3.13
CA HIS A 60 5.26 3.38 4.01
C HIS A 60 6.52 3.42 3.14
N VAL A 61 7.37 4.41 3.35
CA VAL A 61 8.63 4.56 2.61
C VAL A 61 9.78 4.13 3.51
N ASP A 62 10.06 2.83 3.55
CA ASP A 62 11.09 2.22 4.40
C ASP A 62 11.40 0.78 3.94
N ASP A 63 12.41 0.15 4.52
CA ASP A 63 12.67 -1.27 4.38
C ASP A 63 11.56 -2.09 5.07
N ALA A 64 10.78 -2.79 4.24
CA ALA A 64 9.66 -3.63 4.68
C ALA A 64 10.06 -4.79 5.61
N LEU A 65 11.34 -5.17 5.62
CA LEU A 65 11.87 -6.29 6.41
C LEU A 65 12.47 -5.84 7.74
N LEU A 66 12.60 -4.53 7.96
CA LEU A 66 12.94 -4.02 9.29
C LEU A 66 11.77 -4.28 10.24
N PRO A 67 12.04 -4.73 11.48
CA PRO A 67 11.00 -4.97 12.45
C PRO A 67 10.21 -3.68 12.69
N SER A 68 8.95 -3.67 12.26
CA SER A 68 8.06 -2.54 12.51
C SER A 68 7.90 -2.36 14.02
N GLN A 69 7.85 -1.13 14.52
CA GLN A 69 7.62 -0.85 15.94
C GLN A 69 6.22 -1.27 16.45
N ASP A 70 5.36 -1.76 15.57
CA ASP A 70 3.99 -2.17 15.88
C ASP A 70 3.81 -3.69 15.68
N ASP A 71 4.40 -4.47 16.60
CA ASP A 71 4.27 -5.93 16.69
C ASP A 71 2.81 -6.43 16.85
N SER A 72 1.84 -5.52 16.98
CA SER A 72 0.41 -5.83 17.17
C SER A 72 -0.37 -5.97 15.86
N LYS A 73 0.11 -5.40 14.75
CA LYS A 73 -0.54 -5.50 13.45
C LYS A 73 -0.27 -6.86 12.81
N ARG A 74 -1.32 -7.67 12.72
CA ARG A 74 -1.31 -8.93 11.95
C ARG A 74 -2.00 -8.72 10.61
N TYR A 75 -1.30 -9.02 9.52
CA TYR A 75 -1.86 -8.99 8.18
C TYR A 75 -2.62 -10.27 7.86
N ALA A 76 -3.74 -10.12 7.13
CA ALA A 76 -4.51 -11.25 6.62
C ALA A 76 -3.85 -11.91 5.39
N GLY A 77 -2.86 -11.23 4.80
CA GLY A 77 -2.04 -11.72 3.69
C GLY A 77 -0.88 -10.77 3.41
N GLU A 78 0.19 -11.33 2.85
CA GLU A 78 1.42 -10.65 2.45
C GLU A 78 1.68 -10.93 0.96
N ILE A 79 2.03 -9.90 0.20
CA ILE A 79 2.42 -10.02 -1.22
C ILE A 79 3.88 -9.57 -1.33
N ASN A 80 4.75 -10.51 -1.73
CA ASN A 80 6.18 -10.31 -1.94
C ASN A 80 6.52 -10.67 -3.38
N TYR A 81 7.28 -9.82 -4.07
CA TYR A 81 7.84 -10.10 -5.40
C TYR A 81 9.30 -10.55 -5.31
#